data_AF-A0AA42IYM3-F1
#
_entry.id   AF-A0AA42IYM3-F1
#
_cell.length_a   1.000
_cell.length_b   1.000
_cell.length_c   1.000
_cell.angle_alpha   90.00
_cell.angle_beta   90.00
_cell.angle_gamma   90.00
#
_symmetry.space_group_name_H-M   'P 1'
#
loop_
_entity.id
_entity.type
_entity.pdbx_description
1 polymer ?
#
loop_
_entity_poly.entity_id
_entity_poly.type
_entity_poly.pdbx_seq_one_letter_code
_entity_poly.pdbx_strand_id
1 'polypeptide(L)'
;MSNEQEHIEEHSSPIKTPKQLVVTIVLSFVIPIAIIILLVNMVVSGNKTGAGSDTLTPEAVTKRIAPVAGFELVDANAPRVFKTGEQVFAAVCTACHTAGVAGAPKMGDNAAWAPFIKAGYDTMLNVALHGKGGMPAKGGNPTLSDYEVARAVVYMANKSGASLPEPAAPAEEGAKKEADAGAAVAAPAAGAAAAPGAAASGAAASGAAASGAAPAAAATAAAPAAAAPAAAPAAPAPAAPQQAAAVNPAGEKLYKSVCFACHATGVANAPKFGDKAAWAPYIKTGMDAMVKVAMQGKPPMPPKGGAANASEEDIRAAVQYMVDHAK
;
A
#
# COMPACT_ATOMS: atom_id res chain seq x y z
N MET A 1 -63.74 -33.64 70.71
CA MET A 1 -63.88 -33.73 69.24
C MET A 1 -64.10 -32.32 68.76
N SER A 2 -63.01 -31.67 68.34
CA SER A 2 -63.01 -30.28 67.89
C SER A 2 -62.26 -30.26 66.57
N ASN A 3 -62.94 -29.91 65.50
CA ASN A 3 -62.34 -29.23 64.36
C ASN A 3 -63.46 -28.61 63.53
N GLU A 4 -63.62 -27.31 63.71
CA GLU A 4 -64.00 -26.29 62.72
C GLU A 4 -64.39 -26.84 61.34
N GLN A 5 -65.69 -26.76 61.04
CA GLN A 5 -66.12 -26.55 59.67
C GLN A 5 -65.89 -25.07 59.34
N GLU A 6 -64.73 -24.76 58.78
CA GLU A 6 -64.52 -23.51 58.06
C GLU A 6 -65.56 -23.44 56.93
N HIS A 7 -66.58 -22.61 57.14
CA HIS A 7 -67.47 -22.18 56.09
C HIS A 7 -66.66 -21.34 55.10
N ILE A 8 -66.29 -21.96 53.98
CA ILE A 8 -65.73 -21.26 52.82
C ILE A 8 -66.84 -20.31 52.31
N GLU A 9 -66.72 -19.02 52.61
CA GLU A 9 -67.40 -17.96 51.86
C GLU A 9 -66.85 -17.95 50.43
N GLU A 10 -67.35 -18.83 49.57
CA GLU A 10 -67.10 -18.74 48.14
C GLU A 10 -68.42 -18.93 47.41
N HIS A 11 -68.92 -17.84 46.82
CA HIS A 11 -69.76 -17.74 45.60
C HIS A 11 -70.49 -16.38 45.54
N SER A 12 -69.94 -15.31 46.13
CA SER A 12 -70.30 -13.95 45.69
C SER A 12 -69.77 -13.77 44.28
N SER A 13 -70.65 -13.85 43.28
CA SER A 13 -70.30 -13.47 41.91
C SER A 13 -69.64 -12.09 41.92
N PRO A 14 -68.43 -11.91 41.35
CA PRO A 14 -67.69 -10.65 41.47
C PRO A 14 -68.43 -9.45 40.85
N ILE A 15 -69.52 -9.68 40.12
CA ILE A 15 -70.30 -8.70 39.38
C ILE A 15 -71.50 -8.22 40.22
N LYS A 16 -71.36 -7.06 40.87
CA LYS A 16 -72.41 -6.51 41.77
C LYS A 16 -73.32 -5.48 41.09
N THR A 17 -73.00 -5.03 39.87
CA THR A 17 -73.81 -4.04 39.14
C THR A 17 -73.99 -4.41 37.67
N PRO A 18 -75.11 -4.03 37.03
CA PRO A 18 -75.33 -4.24 35.59
C PRO A 18 -74.23 -3.63 34.72
N LYS A 19 -73.67 -2.48 35.15
CA LYS A 19 -72.53 -1.84 34.48
C LYS A 19 -71.27 -2.71 34.54
N GLN A 20 -71.01 -3.36 35.67
CA GLN A 20 -69.87 -4.26 35.82
C GLN A 20 -70.03 -5.53 34.97
N LEU A 21 -71.27 -6.03 34.78
CA LEU A 21 -71.54 -7.16 33.87
C LEU A 21 -71.16 -6.81 32.43
N VAL A 22 -71.62 -5.65 31.96
CA VAL A 22 -71.34 -5.17 30.60
C VAL A 22 -69.83 -4.96 30.38
N VAL A 23 -69.13 -4.37 31.35
CA VAL A 23 -67.68 -4.16 31.25
C VAL A 23 -66.92 -5.49 31.20
N THR A 24 -67.28 -6.47 32.05
CA THR A 24 -66.62 -7.79 32.04
C THR A 24 -66.84 -8.52 30.72
N ILE A 25 -68.05 -8.47 30.15
CA ILE A 25 -68.35 -9.08 28.85
C ILE A 25 -67.56 -8.38 27.74
N VAL A 26 -67.51 -7.04 27.71
CA VAL A 26 -66.74 -6.31 26.69
C VAL A 26 -65.25 -6.63 26.80
N LEU A 27 -64.68 -6.65 28.02
CA LEU A 27 -63.27 -7.01 28.22
C LEU A 27 -62.97 -8.46 27.79
N SER A 28 -63.88 -9.41 28.03
CA SER A 28 -63.67 -10.81 27.65
C SER A 28 -63.63 -11.04 26.13
N PHE A 29 -64.18 -10.12 25.33
CA PHE A 29 -64.05 -10.17 23.87
C PHE A 29 -62.89 -9.31 23.35
N VAL A 30 -62.70 -8.11 23.90
CA VAL A 30 -61.68 -7.17 23.42
C VAL A 30 -60.26 -7.64 23.73
N ILE A 31 -60.03 -8.21 24.92
CA ILE A 31 -58.68 -8.64 25.33
C ILE A 31 -58.16 -9.79 24.44
N PRO A 32 -58.91 -10.88 24.20
CA PRO A 32 -58.46 -11.93 23.29
C PRO A 32 -58.24 -11.42 21.86
N ILE A 33 -59.10 -10.53 21.35
CA ILE A 33 -58.94 -9.95 20.01
C ILE A 33 -57.65 -9.13 19.94
N ALA A 34 -57.36 -8.29 20.94
CA ALA A 34 -56.14 -7.51 21.00
C ALA A 34 -54.89 -8.41 21.08
N ILE A 35 -54.94 -9.50 21.86
CA ILE A 35 -53.86 -10.49 21.94
C ILE A 35 -53.66 -11.17 20.58
N ILE A 36 -54.73 -11.57 19.89
CA ILE A 36 -54.63 -12.18 18.56
C ILE A 36 -54.01 -11.20 17.56
N ILE A 37 -54.43 -9.93 17.56
CA ILE A 37 -53.85 -8.90 16.69
C ILE A 37 -52.36 -8.70 17.02
N LEU A 38 -51.99 -8.64 18.30
CA LEU A 38 -50.59 -8.53 18.73
C LEU A 38 -49.76 -9.74 18.26
N LEU A 39 -50.29 -10.96 18.41
CA LEU A 39 -49.63 -12.18 17.97
C LEU A 39 -49.50 -12.26 16.45
N VAL A 40 -50.52 -11.86 15.70
CA VAL A 40 -50.44 -11.76 14.23
C VAL A 40 -49.38 -10.74 13.85
N ASN A 41 -49.36 -9.57 14.49
CA ASN A 41 -48.36 -8.55 14.21
C ASN A 41 -46.94 -9.01 14.60
N MET A 42 -46.80 -9.77 15.69
CA MET A 42 -45.53 -10.39 16.10
C MET A 42 -45.06 -11.47 15.12
N VAL A 43 -45.97 -12.29 14.59
CA VAL A 43 -45.67 -13.36 13.62
C VAL A 43 -45.42 -12.82 12.21
N VAL A 44 -46.04 -11.70 11.85
CA VAL A 44 -45.85 -11.01 10.56
C VAL A 44 -44.63 -10.08 10.59
N SER A 45 -44.37 -9.42 11.72
CA SER A 45 -43.17 -8.57 11.92
C SER A 45 -41.92 -9.37 12.26
N GLY A 46 -42.07 -10.63 12.64
CA GLY A 46 -40.95 -11.57 12.70
C GLY A 46 -40.48 -11.84 11.28
N ASN A 47 -39.32 -11.30 10.91
CA ASN A 47 -38.64 -11.61 9.66
C ASN A 47 -38.59 -13.13 9.47
N LYS A 48 -39.44 -13.68 8.60
CA LYS A 48 -39.28 -15.04 8.07
C LYS A 48 -38.13 -15.03 7.06
N THR A 49 -36.91 -14.83 7.56
CA THR A 49 -35.71 -15.12 6.80
C THR A 49 -35.58 -16.64 6.74
N GLY A 50 -36.22 -17.26 5.74
CA GLY A 50 -35.90 -18.63 5.36
C GLY A 50 -34.42 -18.71 4.99
N ALA A 51 -33.74 -19.80 5.37
CA ALA A 51 -32.35 -20.03 5.00
C ALA A 51 -32.16 -19.82 3.48
N GLY A 52 -31.43 -18.76 3.11
CA GLY A 52 -31.20 -18.38 1.71
C GLY A 52 -31.92 -17.11 1.22
N SER A 53 -32.89 -16.56 1.95
CA SER A 53 -33.59 -15.32 1.55
C SER A 53 -32.67 -14.10 1.50
N ASP A 54 -31.65 -14.05 2.34
CA ASP A 54 -30.64 -12.97 2.32
C ASP A 54 -29.72 -13.03 1.09
N THR A 55 -29.70 -14.15 0.36
CA THR A 55 -28.79 -14.35 -0.80
C THR A 55 -29.25 -13.66 -2.08
N LEU A 56 -30.53 -13.25 -2.15
CA LEU A 56 -31.10 -12.50 -3.27
C LEU A 56 -31.39 -11.03 -2.92
N THR A 57 -30.99 -10.57 -1.74
CA THR A 57 -31.11 -9.14 -1.41
C THR A 57 -30.22 -8.33 -2.36
N PRO A 58 -30.67 -7.15 -2.83
CA PRO A 58 -29.85 -6.28 -3.65
C PRO A 58 -28.46 -6.02 -3.04
N GLU A 59 -28.39 -5.92 -1.71
CA GLU A 59 -27.15 -5.74 -0.95
C GLU A 59 -26.23 -6.95 -1.00
N ALA A 60 -26.75 -8.18 -0.85
CA ALA A 60 -25.95 -9.39 -0.99
C ALA A 60 -25.49 -9.62 -2.43
N VAL A 61 -26.30 -9.23 -3.42
CA VAL A 61 -25.95 -9.26 -4.83
C VAL A 61 -24.85 -8.23 -5.14
N THR A 62 -24.96 -6.99 -4.66
CA THR A 62 -23.90 -5.97 -4.76
C THR A 62 -22.60 -6.43 -4.12
N LYS A 63 -22.67 -7.13 -2.97
CA LYS A 63 -21.47 -7.67 -2.30
C LYS A 63 -20.81 -8.82 -3.06
N ARG A 64 -21.53 -9.56 -3.91
CA ARG A 64 -20.99 -10.63 -4.78
C ARG A 64 -20.54 -10.15 -6.15
N ILE A 65 -21.12 -9.06 -6.65
CA ILE A 65 -20.68 -8.37 -7.88
C ILE A 65 -19.50 -7.44 -7.59
N ALA A 66 -19.25 -7.12 -6.31
CA ALA A 66 -18.08 -6.36 -5.90
C ALA A 66 -16.81 -7.02 -6.48
N PRO A 67 -15.94 -6.26 -7.16
CA PRO A 67 -14.80 -6.80 -7.87
C PRO A 67 -13.88 -7.54 -6.88
N VAL A 68 -13.70 -8.84 -7.11
CA VAL A 68 -12.84 -9.73 -6.28
C VAL A 68 -11.35 -9.42 -6.46
N ALA A 69 -11.04 -8.59 -7.44
CA ALA A 69 -9.72 -8.05 -7.71
C ALA A 69 -9.82 -6.53 -7.63
N GLY A 70 -9.69 -5.99 -6.41
CA GLY A 70 -9.59 -4.55 -6.17
C GLY A 70 -8.26 -4.02 -6.68
N PHE A 71 -8.07 -4.01 -7.99
CA PHE A 71 -7.04 -3.20 -8.62
C PHE A 71 -7.67 -1.84 -8.89
N GLU A 72 -7.42 -0.90 -7.98
CA GLU A 72 -7.45 0.50 -8.39
C GLU A 72 -6.41 0.63 -9.50
N LEU A 73 -6.87 0.97 -10.71
CA LEU A 73 -6.01 1.53 -11.72
C LEU A 73 -5.54 2.88 -11.18
N VAL A 74 -4.47 2.84 -10.39
CA VAL A 74 -3.73 4.02 -9.97
C VAL A 74 -3.12 4.56 -11.25
N ASP A 75 -3.73 5.61 -11.78
CA ASP A 75 -3.15 6.42 -12.84
C ASP A 75 -1.75 6.86 -12.37
N ALA A 76 -0.72 6.53 -13.15
CA ALA A 76 0.67 6.78 -12.78
C ALA A 76 0.98 8.29 -12.61
N ASN A 77 0.11 9.16 -13.12
CA ASN A 77 0.18 10.61 -13.05
C ASN A 77 -0.88 11.23 -12.11
N ALA A 78 -1.73 10.43 -11.44
CA ALA A 78 -2.63 10.95 -10.43
C ALA A 78 -1.85 11.32 -9.16
N PRO A 79 -2.17 12.45 -8.50
CA PRO A 79 -1.57 12.82 -7.23
C PRO A 79 -1.70 11.67 -6.24
N ARG A 80 -0.56 11.15 -5.77
CA ARG A 80 -0.55 9.99 -4.91
C ARG A 80 -1.12 10.40 -3.55
N VAL A 81 -2.33 9.95 -3.24
CA VAL A 81 -2.95 10.19 -1.93
C VAL A 81 -2.26 9.28 -0.90
N PHE A 82 -1.21 9.80 -0.27
CA PHE A 82 -0.46 9.05 0.73
C PHE A 82 -1.28 8.88 2.02
N LYS A 83 -1.24 7.69 2.63
CA LYS A 83 -1.88 7.40 3.94
C LYS A 83 -1.18 8.05 5.11
N THR A 84 -1.92 8.72 5.99
CA THR A 84 -1.39 9.34 7.22
C THR A 84 -0.65 8.31 8.10
N GLY A 85 0.23 8.79 8.98
CA GLY A 85 0.97 7.91 9.89
C GLY A 85 0.06 7.05 10.77
N GLU A 86 -1.06 7.61 11.21
CA GLU A 86 -2.09 6.89 11.98
C GLU A 86 -2.76 5.79 11.15
N GLN A 87 -3.14 6.08 9.90
CA GLN A 87 -3.74 5.08 9.00
C GLN A 87 -2.79 3.92 8.70
N VAL A 88 -1.51 4.22 8.48
CA VAL A 88 -0.47 3.20 8.26
C VAL A 88 -0.27 2.37 9.52
N PHE A 89 -0.19 3.02 10.68
CA PHE A 89 -0.07 2.32 11.96
C PHE A 89 -1.25 1.37 12.18
N ALA A 90 -2.48 1.87 12.03
CA ALA A 90 -3.70 1.10 12.20
C ALA A 90 -3.74 -0.13 11.28
N ALA A 91 -3.33 0.03 10.03
CA ALA A 91 -3.40 -1.02 9.01
C ALA A 91 -2.33 -2.12 9.16
N VAL A 92 -1.13 -1.79 9.64
CA VAL A 92 0.03 -2.71 9.53
C VAL A 92 0.79 -2.87 10.84
N CYS A 93 0.94 -1.81 11.63
CA CYS A 93 1.86 -1.81 12.78
C CYS A 93 1.19 -2.23 14.09
N THR A 94 -0.13 -2.08 14.21
CA THR A 94 -0.91 -2.42 15.41
C THR A 94 -0.77 -3.88 15.84
N ALA A 95 -0.61 -4.79 14.88
CA ALA A 95 -0.48 -6.22 15.11
C ALA A 95 0.64 -6.56 16.12
N CYS A 96 1.72 -5.77 16.15
CA CYS A 96 2.83 -5.97 17.08
C CYS A 96 2.98 -4.83 18.09
N HIS A 97 2.89 -3.57 17.66
CA HIS A 97 3.26 -2.42 18.49
C HIS A 97 2.16 -1.94 19.43
N THR A 98 0.93 -2.48 19.37
CA THR A 98 -0.11 -2.16 20.36
C THR A 98 0.04 -3.00 21.63
N ALA A 99 0.32 -4.30 21.48
CA ALA A 99 0.49 -5.22 22.61
C ALA A 99 1.96 -5.46 22.99
N GLY A 100 2.90 -5.05 22.14
CA GLY A 100 4.32 -5.35 22.30
C GLY A 100 4.68 -6.80 21.95
N VAL A 101 4.02 -7.37 20.94
CA VAL A 101 4.23 -8.75 20.50
C VAL A 101 5.70 -8.97 20.12
N ALA A 102 6.25 -10.12 20.50
CA ALA A 102 7.65 -10.48 20.24
C ALA A 102 8.68 -9.46 20.77
N GLY A 103 8.33 -8.72 21.84
CA GLY A 103 9.20 -7.70 22.43
C GLY A 103 9.21 -6.38 21.64
N ALA A 104 8.23 -6.16 20.76
CA ALA A 104 8.08 -4.89 20.08
C ALA A 104 7.84 -3.76 21.11
N PRO A 105 8.44 -2.57 20.95
CA PRO A 105 8.17 -1.45 21.82
C PRO A 105 6.70 -1.02 21.67
N LYS A 106 5.97 -1.04 22.77
CA LYS A 106 4.55 -0.70 22.81
C LYS A 106 4.37 0.79 22.57
N MET A 107 3.53 1.19 21.61
CA MET A 107 3.18 2.59 21.41
C MET A 107 2.53 3.15 22.68
N GLY A 108 2.97 4.32 23.11
CA GLY A 108 2.52 4.98 24.34
C GLY A 108 3.34 4.62 25.57
N ASP A 109 4.26 3.65 25.46
CA ASP A 109 5.23 3.37 26.52
C ASP A 109 6.46 4.27 26.37
N ASN A 110 6.41 5.42 27.02
CA ASN A 110 7.48 6.43 26.95
C ASN A 110 8.84 5.88 27.44
N ALA A 111 8.83 4.97 28.42
CA ALA A 111 10.06 4.39 28.96
C ALA A 111 10.69 3.42 27.97
N ALA A 112 9.88 2.57 27.33
CA ALA A 112 10.34 1.68 26.27
C ALA A 112 10.81 2.46 25.02
N TRP A 113 10.19 3.61 24.72
CA TRP A 113 10.51 4.41 23.55
C TRP A 113 11.70 5.37 23.71
N ALA A 114 12.02 5.78 24.93
CA ALA A 114 13.10 6.74 25.20
C ALA A 114 14.46 6.39 24.56
N PRO A 115 14.95 5.13 24.57
CA PRO A 115 16.21 4.78 23.92
C PRO A 115 16.16 4.95 22.40
N PHE A 116 15.02 4.65 21.76
CA PHE A 116 14.85 4.78 20.31
C PHE A 116 14.72 6.24 19.89
N ILE A 117 13.98 7.03 20.66
CA ILE A 117 13.86 8.48 20.46
C ILE A 117 15.24 9.14 20.61
N LYS A 118 16.04 8.73 21.61
CA LYS A 118 17.41 9.21 21.82
C LYS A 118 18.35 8.81 20.69
N ALA A 119 18.16 7.64 20.08
CA ALA A 119 18.91 7.20 18.89
C ALA A 119 18.57 8.01 17.63
N GLY A 120 17.49 8.79 17.66
CA GLY A 120 17.09 9.73 16.61
C GLY A 120 16.11 9.15 15.60
N TYR A 121 15.43 10.06 14.90
CA TYR A 121 14.40 9.74 13.92
C TYR A 121 14.94 8.88 12.77
N ASP A 122 16.10 9.22 12.20
CA ASP A 122 16.67 8.49 11.07
C ASP A 122 16.97 7.03 11.40
N THR A 123 17.44 6.76 12.63
CA THR A 123 17.69 5.40 13.11
C THR A 123 16.39 4.59 13.20
N MET A 124 15.33 5.19 13.74
CA MET A 124 14.02 4.54 13.82
C MET A 124 13.43 4.29 12.42
N LEU A 125 13.55 5.27 11.52
CA LEU A 125 13.08 5.15 10.15
C LEU A 125 13.83 4.05 9.40
N ASN A 126 15.15 3.96 9.54
CA ASN A 126 15.95 2.93 8.90
C ASN A 126 15.51 1.53 9.34
N VAL A 127 15.30 1.32 10.65
CA VAL A 127 14.77 0.06 11.18
C VAL A 127 13.37 -0.22 10.64
N ALA A 128 12.50 0.78 10.54
CA ALA A 128 11.15 0.58 10.01
C ALA A 128 11.13 0.24 8.52
N LEU A 129 12.04 0.80 7.72
CA LEU A 129 12.13 0.55 6.28
C LEU A 129 12.76 -0.82 5.96
N HIS A 130 13.81 -1.19 6.69
CA HIS A 130 14.60 -2.38 6.37
C HIS A 130 14.32 -3.58 7.29
N GLY A 131 13.64 -3.36 8.41
CA GLY A 131 13.40 -4.37 9.43
C GLY A 131 14.63 -4.61 10.31
N LYS A 132 14.40 -5.16 11.50
CA LYS A 132 15.46 -5.59 12.42
C LYS A 132 14.93 -6.67 13.36
N GLY A 133 15.61 -7.80 13.43
CA GLY A 133 15.18 -8.93 14.27
C GLY A 133 13.80 -9.42 13.86
N GLY A 134 12.85 -9.45 14.81
CA GLY A 134 11.46 -9.85 14.57
C GLY A 134 10.59 -8.81 13.86
N MET A 135 11.09 -7.59 13.61
CA MET A 135 10.35 -6.55 12.88
C MET A 135 10.61 -6.66 11.37
N PRO A 136 9.58 -6.96 10.55
CA PRO A 136 9.74 -7.03 9.09
C PRO A 136 9.91 -5.64 8.45
N ALA A 137 10.56 -5.61 7.29
CA ALA A 137 10.72 -4.41 6.46
C ALA A 137 9.35 -3.79 6.13
N LYS A 138 9.22 -2.46 6.30
CA LYS A 138 7.99 -1.69 6.12
C LYS A 138 6.79 -2.26 6.90
N GLY A 139 7.04 -2.84 8.07
CA GLY A 139 6.01 -3.51 8.88
C GLY A 139 5.42 -4.76 8.21
N GLY A 140 6.07 -5.31 7.19
CA GLY A 140 5.59 -6.47 6.43
C GLY A 140 4.69 -6.11 5.25
N ASN A 141 4.48 -4.81 5.00
CA ASN A 141 3.71 -4.35 3.84
C ASN A 141 4.64 -3.68 2.80
N PRO A 142 5.06 -4.41 1.75
CA PRO A 142 5.96 -3.87 0.73
C PRO A 142 5.31 -2.80 -0.15
N THR A 143 3.99 -2.64 -0.11
CA THR A 143 3.25 -1.66 -0.91
C THR A 143 3.31 -0.24 -0.33
N LEU A 144 3.73 -0.09 0.94
CA LEU A 144 3.88 1.21 1.57
C LEU A 144 5.06 1.98 0.95
N SER A 145 4.82 3.24 0.64
CA SER A 145 5.89 4.16 0.30
C SER A 145 6.77 4.46 1.51
N ASP A 146 8.03 4.82 1.27
CA ASP A 146 8.95 5.21 2.36
C ASP A 146 8.41 6.42 3.13
N TYR A 147 7.68 7.31 2.45
CA TYR A 147 7.01 8.47 3.04
C TYR A 147 5.88 8.07 4.00
N GLU A 148 5.08 7.07 3.66
CA GLU A 148 4.02 6.55 4.53
C GLU A 148 4.61 5.86 5.77
N VAL A 149 5.70 5.11 5.62
CA VAL A 149 6.42 4.51 6.74
C VAL A 149 7.03 5.59 7.64
N ALA A 150 7.65 6.62 7.05
CA ALA A 150 8.18 7.78 7.75
C ALA A 150 7.13 8.47 8.63
N ARG A 151 5.93 8.71 8.08
CA ARG A 151 4.81 9.25 8.87
C ARG A 151 4.35 8.33 9.98
N ALA A 152 4.32 7.02 9.76
CA ALA A 152 3.95 6.06 10.80
C ALA A 152 4.94 6.08 11.97
N VAL A 153 6.24 6.16 11.68
CA VAL A 153 7.30 6.27 12.70
C VAL A 153 7.13 7.55 13.53
N VAL A 154 6.89 8.69 12.87
CA VAL A 154 6.62 9.96 13.58
C VAL A 154 5.38 9.86 14.46
N TYR A 155 4.28 9.29 13.94
CA TYR A 155 3.06 9.07 14.72
C TYR A 155 3.33 8.22 15.97
N MET A 156 4.02 7.09 15.82
CA MET A 156 4.35 6.18 16.93
C MET A 156 5.28 6.84 17.96
N ALA A 157 6.32 7.52 17.50
CA ALA A 157 7.26 8.21 18.38
C ALA A 157 6.56 9.35 19.15
N ASN A 158 5.72 10.15 18.49
CA ASN A 158 5.00 11.25 19.12
C ASN A 158 3.95 10.76 20.12
N LYS A 159 3.28 9.64 19.83
CA LYS A 159 2.41 8.97 20.79
C LYS A 159 3.16 8.35 21.97
N SER A 160 4.49 8.22 21.88
CA SER A 160 5.35 7.59 22.89
C SER A 160 6.37 8.57 23.49
N GLY A 161 6.04 9.86 23.52
CA GLY A 161 6.79 10.89 24.24
C GLY A 161 7.77 11.72 23.40
N ALA A 162 7.81 11.55 22.08
CA ALA A 162 8.56 12.44 21.19
C ALA A 162 7.73 13.67 20.73
N SER A 163 8.40 14.63 20.09
CA SER A 163 7.76 15.70 19.30
C SER A 163 8.56 15.90 18.03
N LEU A 164 8.44 14.93 17.13
CA LEU A 164 9.03 14.95 15.81
C LEU A 164 8.10 15.66 14.82
N PRO A 165 8.64 16.51 13.93
CA PRO A 165 7.85 17.12 12.87
C PRO A 165 7.40 16.06 11.87
N GLU A 166 6.25 16.29 11.22
CA GLU A 166 5.81 15.43 10.13
C GLU A 166 6.80 15.55 8.96
N PRO A 167 7.23 14.44 8.34
CA PRO A 167 8.14 14.48 7.21
C PRO A 167 7.50 15.25 6.05
N ALA A 168 8.31 16.02 5.32
CA ALA A 168 7.86 16.68 4.12
C ALA A 168 7.39 15.65 3.09
N ALA A 169 6.23 15.90 2.48
CA ALA A 169 5.80 15.10 1.34
C ALA A 169 6.89 15.15 0.26
N PRO A 170 7.22 14.02 -0.39
CA PRO A 170 8.08 14.06 -1.54
C PRO A 170 7.45 15.04 -2.54
N ALA A 171 8.23 16.03 -2.97
CA ALA A 171 7.78 16.93 -4.03
C ALA A 171 7.36 16.04 -5.22
N GLU A 172 6.24 16.39 -5.85
CA GLU A 172 5.71 15.73 -7.05
C GLU A 172 6.81 15.65 -8.11
N GLU A 173 7.60 14.57 -8.08
CA GLU A 173 8.69 14.30 -9.00
C GLU A 173 8.09 13.66 -10.27
N GLY A 174 7.13 14.39 -10.84
CA GLY A 174 6.48 14.13 -12.11
C GLY A 174 6.42 15.39 -12.99
N ALA A 175 6.49 16.60 -12.41
CA ALA A 175 6.27 17.84 -13.17
C ALA A 175 7.51 18.43 -13.87
N LYS A 176 8.70 17.82 -13.77
CA LYS A 176 9.93 18.35 -14.39
C LYS A 176 10.48 17.55 -15.57
N LYS A 177 9.83 16.46 -15.99
CA LYS A 177 10.31 15.66 -17.14
C LYS A 177 9.68 16.02 -18.49
N GLU A 178 8.76 16.99 -18.54
CA GLU A 178 8.06 17.39 -19.78
C GLU A 178 8.29 18.86 -20.17
N ALA A 179 9.47 19.41 -19.88
CA ALA A 179 9.90 20.69 -20.47
C ALA A 179 10.89 20.53 -21.64
N ASP A 180 11.33 19.30 -21.98
CA ASP A 180 12.31 19.05 -23.06
C ASP A 180 11.80 18.08 -24.16
N ALA A 181 10.52 17.72 -24.17
CA ALA A 181 9.95 16.87 -25.21
C ALA A 181 8.54 17.33 -25.61
N GLY A 182 8.46 18.54 -26.19
CA GLY A 182 7.19 19.10 -26.63
C GLY A 182 7.33 20.27 -27.59
N ALA A 183 8.44 20.34 -28.36
CA ALA A 183 8.47 21.16 -29.55
C ALA A 183 7.93 20.34 -30.73
N ALA A 184 6.91 20.90 -31.37
CA ALA A 184 6.24 20.44 -32.60
C ALA A 184 5.16 19.36 -32.45
N VAL A 185 3.92 19.80 -32.20
CA VAL A 185 2.85 19.62 -33.20
C VAL A 185 1.95 20.88 -33.18
N ALA A 186 1.77 21.47 -34.35
CA ALA A 186 0.99 22.68 -34.56
C ALA A 186 -0.51 22.47 -34.29
N ALA A 187 -1.13 23.49 -33.70
CA ALA A 187 -2.57 23.65 -33.56
C ALA A 187 -3.27 23.78 -34.94
N PRO A 188 -4.60 23.62 -34.97
CA PRO A 188 -5.37 24.84 -35.26
C PRO A 188 -6.42 25.16 -34.20
N ALA A 189 -6.72 26.45 -34.15
CA ALA A 189 -7.41 27.15 -33.09
C ALA A 189 -8.95 27.08 -33.16
N ALA A 190 -9.53 27.09 -31.96
CA ALA A 190 -10.70 27.83 -31.48
C ALA A 190 -11.93 28.07 -32.39
N GLY A 191 -13.08 27.60 -31.91
CA GLY A 191 -14.41 28.14 -32.19
C GLY A 191 -15.30 27.99 -30.95
N ALA A 192 -16.00 29.07 -30.57
CA ALA A 192 -16.59 29.32 -29.27
C ALA A 192 -17.99 28.71 -29.01
N ALA A 193 -18.29 28.53 -27.71
CA ALA A 193 -19.56 28.64 -26.97
C ALA A 193 -20.91 28.21 -27.59
N ALA A 194 -21.60 27.27 -26.92
CA ALA A 194 -22.95 27.43 -26.33
C ALA A 194 -23.50 26.09 -25.77
N ALA A 195 -24.24 26.15 -24.67
CA ALA A 195 -25.11 25.08 -24.13
C ALA A 195 -26.59 25.51 -24.25
N PRO A 196 -27.60 24.70 -23.89
CA PRO A 196 -27.80 23.24 -23.98
C PRO A 196 -29.09 22.89 -24.79
N GLY A 197 -29.29 21.62 -25.17
CA GLY A 197 -30.50 21.17 -25.86
C GLY A 197 -30.81 19.71 -25.61
N ALA A 198 -32.04 19.43 -25.20
CA ALA A 198 -32.54 18.16 -24.71
C ALA A 198 -32.96 17.15 -25.81
N ALA A 199 -33.01 15.89 -25.38
CA ALA A 199 -33.96 14.83 -25.74
C ALA A 199 -33.79 14.00 -27.04
N ALA A 200 -33.98 12.70 -26.80
CA ALA A 200 -34.74 11.72 -27.59
C ALA A 200 -34.00 10.74 -28.53
N SER A 201 -33.91 9.50 -28.03
CA SER A 201 -34.44 8.23 -28.59
C SER A 201 -34.07 7.74 -30.00
N GLY A 202 -33.73 6.44 -30.07
CA GLY A 202 -33.81 5.57 -31.25
C GLY A 202 -32.68 4.52 -31.23
N ALA A 203 -32.85 3.35 -30.63
CA ALA A 203 -33.50 2.14 -31.16
C ALA A 203 -32.81 1.52 -32.41
N ALA A 204 -32.00 0.49 -32.12
CA ALA A 204 -32.03 -0.86 -32.69
C ALA A 204 -31.46 -1.19 -34.08
N ALA A 205 -30.86 -2.40 -34.08
CA ALA A 205 -30.72 -3.40 -35.15
C ALA A 205 -29.54 -3.22 -36.14
N SER A 206 -28.86 -4.25 -36.64
CA SER A 206 -28.74 -5.70 -36.40
C SER A 206 -27.84 -6.28 -37.51
N GLY A 207 -27.14 -7.39 -37.26
CA GLY A 207 -26.50 -8.27 -38.27
C GLY A 207 -25.02 -8.54 -37.94
N ALA A 208 -24.59 -9.71 -37.45
CA ALA A 208 -24.58 -11.06 -38.07
C ALA A 208 -23.87 -11.05 -39.44
N ALA A 209 -22.92 -11.90 -39.82
CA ALA A 209 -22.29 -13.10 -39.26
C ALA A 209 -20.96 -13.29 -40.06
N ALA A 210 -19.86 -13.71 -39.43
CA ALA A 210 -19.29 -15.06 -39.48
C ALA A 210 -18.25 -15.36 -40.58
N SER A 211 -17.21 -16.06 -40.09
CA SER A 211 -16.45 -17.15 -40.71
C SER A 211 -15.10 -16.84 -41.36
N GLY A 212 -14.10 -17.63 -40.95
CA GLY A 212 -12.78 -17.70 -41.59
C GLY A 212 -11.71 -18.27 -40.67
N ALA A 213 -11.76 -19.57 -40.43
CA ALA A 213 -10.80 -20.32 -39.62
C ALA A 213 -9.39 -20.40 -40.27
N ALA A 214 -8.39 -20.60 -39.41
CA ALA A 214 -6.99 -20.94 -39.71
C ALA A 214 -6.84 -22.30 -40.44
N PRO A 215 -5.64 -22.71 -40.92
CA PRO A 215 -4.60 -23.20 -40.01
C PRO A 215 -3.12 -22.94 -40.43
N ALA A 216 -2.23 -23.37 -39.53
CA ALA A 216 -0.78 -23.30 -39.52
C ALA A 216 -0.06 -24.22 -40.54
N ALA A 217 1.22 -23.94 -40.83
CA ALA A 217 2.36 -24.82 -40.46
C ALA A 217 3.69 -24.45 -41.15
N ALA A 218 4.77 -24.83 -40.47
CA ALA A 218 6.07 -25.30 -40.96
C ALA A 218 7.28 -24.33 -41.00
N ALA A 219 8.30 -24.76 -40.25
CA ALA A 219 9.65 -24.25 -40.18
C ALA A 219 10.59 -24.99 -41.15
N THR A 220 11.72 -24.36 -41.52
CA THR A 220 12.97 -25.05 -41.89
C THR A 220 14.18 -24.19 -41.54
N ALA A 221 15.28 -24.87 -41.23
CA ALA A 221 16.54 -24.35 -40.70
C ALA A 221 17.67 -24.36 -41.77
N ALA A 222 18.79 -23.71 -41.38
CA ALA A 222 20.19 -23.95 -41.76
C ALA A 222 20.92 -22.94 -42.67
N ALA A 223 22.08 -22.49 -42.18
CA ALA A 223 23.14 -21.69 -42.82
C ALA A 223 24.14 -22.60 -43.62
N PRO A 224 25.17 -22.11 -44.38
CA PRO A 224 26.34 -21.37 -43.83
C PRO A 224 27.07 -20.32 -44.74
N ALA A 225 27.87 -19.48 -44.06
CA ALA A 225 29.18 -18.83 -44.34
C ALA A 225 29.65 -18.33 -45.74
N ALA A 226 30.11 -17.07 -45.80
CA ALA A 226 31.39 -16.63 -46.41
C ALA A 226 31.77 -15.18 -45.97
N ALA A 227 33.07 -14.88 -45.95
CA ALA A 227 33.71 -13.82 -45.15
C ALA A 227 34.31 -12.63 -45.93
N ALA A 228 34.32 -11.47 -45.25
CA ALA A 228 35.31 -10.37 -45.21
C ALA A 228 35.56 -9.49 -46.47
N PRO A 229 35.99 -8.20 -46.33
CA PRO A 229 37.22 -7.83 -45.62
C PRO A 229 37.08 -6.77 -44.51
N ALA A 230 38.07 -6.80 -43.62
CA ALA A 230 38.28 -5.95 -42.47
C ALA A 230 38.74 -4.52 -42.85
N ALA A 231 38.20 -3.53 -42.14
CA ALA A 231 38.76 -2.18 -42.07
C ALA A 231 39.75 -2.08 -40.90
N ALA A 232 40.87 -1.41 -41.15
CA ALA A 232 41.96 -1.18 -40.20
C ALA A 232 41.50 -0.39 -38.94
N PRO A 233 42.16 -0.57 -37.77
CA PRO A 233 41.74 0.04 -36.52
C PRO A 233 42.01 1.55 -36.54
N ALA A 234 40.96 2.35 -36.35
CA ALA A 234 41.09 3.78 -36.09
C ALA A 234 41.75 3.98 -34.71
N ALA A 235 42.76 4.85 -34.67
CA ALA A 235 43.42 5.27 -33.44
C ALA A 235 42.40 5.86 -32.44
N PRO A 236 42.57 5.62 -31.12
CA PRO A 236 41.62 6.12 -30.13
C PRO A 236 41.65 7.65 -30.11
N ALA A 237 40.49 8.26 -30.38
CA ALA A 237 40.28 9.68 -30.19
C ALA A 237 40.52 10.04 -28.70
N PRO A 238 41.17 11.18 -28.40
CA PRO A 238 41.38 11.61 -27.02
C PRO A 238 40.03 11.78 -26.32
N ALA A 239 39.88 11.14 -25.17
CA ALA A 239 38.68 11.20 -24.36
C ALA A 239 38.36 12.67 -24.03
N ALA A 240 37.14 13.09 -24.35
CA ALA A 240 36.60 14.37 -23.93
C ALA A 240 36.69 14.48 -22.39
N PRO A 241 36.92 15.68 -21.82
CA PRO A 241 36.94 15.86 -20.38
C PRO A 241 35.61 15.37 -19.81
N GLN A 242 35.65 14.32 -18.99
CA GLN A 242 34.47 13.80 -18.32
C GLN A 242 33.97 14.90 -17.38
N GLN A 243 32.90 15.59 -17.80
CA GLN A 243 32.21 16.58 -16.99
C GLN A 243 31.90 15.93 -15.63
N ALA A 244 32.29 16.57 -14.53
CA ALA A 244 31.88 16.15 -13.20
C ALA A 244 30.34 16.15 -13.18
N ALA A 245 29.74 14.97 -13.28
CA ALA A 245 28.31 14.80 -13.18
C ALA A 245 27.91 15.30 -11.80
N ALA A 246 26.97 16.23 -11.73
CA ALA A 246 26.37 16.65 -10.48
C ALA A 246 25.98 15.40 -9.69
N VAL A 247 26.39 15.35 -8.42
CA VAL A 247 26.12 14.23 -7.52
C VAL A 247 24.64 13.87 -7.63
N ASN A 248 24.34 12.69 -8.17
CA ASN A 248 22.96 12.23 -8.24
C ASN A 248 22.50 11.99 -6.79
N PRO A 249 21.47 12.70 -6.28
CA PRO A 249 21.02 12.56 -4.89
C PRO A 249 20.56 11.13 -4.57
N ALA A 250 20.17 10.34 -5.58
CA ALA A 250 19.85 8.92 -5.42
C ALA A 250 21.08 8.10 -4.98
N GLY A 251 22.28 8.44 -5.45
CA GLY A 251 23.53 7.75 -5.10
C GLY A 251 23.92 7.94 -3.65
N GLU A 252 23.79 9.17 -3.13
CA GLU A 252 24.02 9.47 -1.72
C GLU A 252 23.01 8.74 -0.82
N LYS A 253 21.73 8.76 -1.19
CA LYS A 253 20.68 8.07 -0.44
C LYS A 253 20.96 6.57 -0.35
N LEU A 254 21.32 5.93 -1.47
CA LEU A 254 21.61 4.51 -1.49
C LEU A 254 22.87 4.16 -0.68
N TYR A 255 23.92 4.99 -0.79
CA TYR A 255 25.11 4.84 0.04
C TYR A 255 24.75 4.86 1.54
N LYS A 256 24.01 5.88 1.99
CA LYS A 256 23.59 6.03 3.39
C LYS A 256 22.63 4.94 3.88
N SER A 257 21.92 4.28 2.96
CA SER A 257 20.99 3.20 3.30
C SER A 257 21.71 1.86 3.52
N VAL A 258 22.61 1.48 2.60
CA VAL A 258 23.13 0.10 2.54
C VAL A 258 24.66 0.04 2.50
N CYS A 259 25.30 0.87 1.69
CA CYS A 259 26.75 0.79 1.48
C CYS A 259 27.55 1.28 2.70
N PHE A 260 27.04 2.26 3.45
CA PHE A 260 27.73 2.83 4.60
C PHE A 260 28.02 1.80 5.69
N ALA A 261 27.17 0.78 5.84
CA ALA A 261 27.28 -0.23 6.88
C ALA A 261 28.66 -0.91 6.90
N CYS A 262 29.28 -1.06 5.72
CA CYS A 262 30.64 -1.59 5.59
C CYS A 262 31.65 -0.50 5.21
N HIS A 263 31.30 0.38 4.27
CA HIS A 263 32.26 1.33 3.71
C HIS A 263 32.49 2.58 4.57
N ALA A 264 31.67 2.87 5.59
CA ALA A 264 31.94 4.03 6.46
C ALA A 264 33.18 3.83 7.35
N THR A 265 33.39 2.60 7.85
CA THR A 265 34.50 2.26 8.74
C THR A 265 35.51 1.30 8.12
N GLY A 266 35.19 0.72 6.96
CA GLY A 266 36.04 -0.26 6.28
C GLY A 266 35.89 -1.68 6.83
N VAL A 267 34.67 -2.06 7.23
CA VAL A 267 34.36 -3.39 7.75
C VAL A 267 34.82 -4.46 6.76
N ALA A 268 35.46 -5.50 7.28
CA ALA A 268 35.98 -6.62 6.49
C ALA A 268 36.92 -6.20 5.35
N ASN A 269 37.74 -5.17 5.59
CA ASN A 269 38.68 -4.57 4.63
C ASN A 269 37.99 -3.90 3.42
N ALA A 270 36.75 -3.44 3.57
CA ALA A 270 36.12 -2.60 2.58
C ALA A 270 36.90 -1.27 2.44
N PRO A 271 37.08 -0.73 1.22
CA PRO A 271 37.70 0.59 1.05
C PRO A 271 36.84 1.65 1.74
N LYS A 272 37.44 2.36 2.69
CA LYS A 272 36.76 3.32 3.55
C LYS A 272 36.34 4.54 2.74
N PHE A 273 35.10 4.95 2.89
CA PHE A 273 34.55 6.15 2.27
C PHE A 273 35.37 7.38 2.67
N GLY A 274 35.75 8.18 1.67
CA GLY A 274 36.63 9.34 1.87
C GLY A 274 38.13 9.03 1.90
N ASP A 275 38.54 7.76 1.92
CA ASP A 275 39.96 7.39 1.96
C ASP A 275 40.57 7.37 0.55
N LYS A 276 41.22 8.46 0.18
CA LYS A 276 41.83 8.62 -1.14
C LYS A 276 42.86 7.54 -1.45
N ALA A 277 43.64 7.10 -0.46
CA ALA A 277 44.68 6.10 -0.65
C ALA A 277 44.07 4.70 -0.89
N ALA A 278 43.03 4.36 -0.13
CA ALA A 278 42.30 3.11 -0.32
C ALA A 278 41.56 3.05 -1.66
N TRP A 279 41.03 4.19 -2.15
CA TRP A 279 40.23 4.24 -3.39
C TRP A 279 41.04 4.38 -4.68
N ALA A 280 42.25 4.94 -4.62
CA ALA A 280 43.13 5.13 -5.77
C ALA A 280 43.30 3.90 -6.71
N PRO A 281 43.54 2.66 -6.21
CA PRO A 281 43.67 1.50 -7.10
C PRO A 281 42.36 1.13 -7.80
N TYR A 282 41.20 1.35 -7.16
CA TYR A 282 39.90 1.04 -7.74
C TYR A 282 39.47 2.09 -8.76
N ILE A 283 39.72 3.37 -8.48
CA ILE A 283 39.43 4.48 -9.41
C ILE A 283 40.17 4.27 -10.74
N LYS A 284 41.40 3.71 -10.72
CA LYS A 284 42.17 3.37 -11.93
C LYS A 284 41.52 2.28 -12.80
N THR A 285 40.67 1.43 -12.23
CA THR A 285 39.95 0.40 -13.00
C THR A 285 38.78 0.97 -13.81
N GLY A 286 38.37 2.22 -13.51
CA GLY A 286 37.26 2.89 -14.17
C GLY A 286 35.89 2.57 -13.57
N MET A 287 34.88 3.39 -13.91
CA MET A 287 33.57 3.28 -13.28
C MET A 287 32.85 1.97 -13.57
N ASP A 288 32.90 1.50 -14.82
CA ASP A 288 32.16 0.29 -15.21
C ASP A 288 32.70 -0.96 -14.51
N ALA A 289 34.02 -1.04 -14.28
CA ALA A 289 34.62 -2.14 -13.53
C ALA A 289 34.14 -2.16 -12.08
N MET A 290 34.12 -0.99 -11.41
CA MET A 290 33.64 -0.87 -10.04
C MET A 290 32.15 -1.17 -9.91
N VAL A 291 31.32 -0.67 -10.85
CA VAL A 291 29.88 -0.97 -10.89
C VAL A 291 29.64 -2.45 -11.11
N LYS A 292 30.40 -3.10 -12.00
CA LYS A 292 30.31 -4.54 -12.23
C LYS A 292 30.63 -5.35 -10.96
N VAL A 293 31.69 -4.98 -10.24
CA VAL A 293 32.03 -5.62 -8.95
C VAL A 293 30.91 -5.39 -7.93
N ALA A 294 30.36 -4.18 -7.85
CA ALA A 294 29.27 -3.87 -6.94
C ALA A 294 28.00 -4.67 -7.26
N MET A 295 27.67 -4.84 -8.54
CA MET A 295 26.51 -5.62 -9.01
C MET A 295 26.67 -7.11 -8.74
N GLN A 296 27.83 -7.69 -9.07
CA GLN A 296 28.09 -9.12 -8.92
C GLN A 296 28.39 -9.51 -7.46
N GLY A 297 28.87 -8.55 -6.66
CA GLY A 297 29.42 -8.83 -5.33
C GLY A 297 30.78 -9.51 -5.42
N LYS A 298 31.58 -9.34 -4.37
CA LYS A 298 32.83 -10.06 -4.18
C LYS A 298 33.03 -10.27 -2.69
N PRO A 299 32.98 -11.52 -2.18
CA PRO A 299 33.09 -11.77 -0.74
C PRO A 299 34.25 -10.97 -0.13
N PRO A 300 34.00 -10.19 0.95
CA PRO A 300 32.80 -10.19 1.79
C PRO A 300 31.66 -9.24 1.34
N MET A 301 31.82 -8.51 0.22
CA MET A 301 30.79 -7.63 -0.34
C MET A 301 29.69 -8.44 -1.04
N PRO A 302 28.43 -8.40 -0.57
CA PRO A 302 27.31 -9.09 -1.22
C PRO A 302 26.96 -8.47 -2.60
N PRO A 303 26.28 -9.22 -3.49
CA PRO A 303 25.77 -8.68 -4.75
C PRO A 303 24.92 -7.42 -4.53
N LYS A 304 25.04 -6.46 -5.45
CA LYS A 304 24.44 -5.12 -5.37
C LYS A 304 24.74 -4.38 -4.06
N GLY A 305 25.87 -4.69 -3.40
CA GLY A 305 26.21 -4.11 -2.10
C GLY A 305 25.18 -4.40 -0.99
N GLY A 306 24.37 -5.45 -1.14
CA GLY A 306 23.30 -5.82 -0.20
C GLY A 306 21.96 -5.16 -0.51
N ALA A 307 21.89 -4.28 -1.51
CA ALA A 307 20.66 -3.65 -1.97
C ALA A 307 19.93 -4.55 -2.98
N ALA A 308 19.19 -5.56 -2.48
CA ALA A 308 18.54 -6.58 -3.32
C ALA A 308 17.69 -6.00 -4.48
N ASN A 309 17.01 -4.88 -4.21
CA ASN A 309 16.09 -4.23 -5.15
C ASN A 309 16.68 -3.03 -5.89
N ALA A 310 17.97 -2.70 -5.69
CA ALA A 310 18.59 -1.59 -6.42
C ALA A 310 18.73 -1.94 -7.91
N SER A 311 18.43 -0.96 -8.75
CA SER A 311 18.75 -1.03 -10.19
C SER A 311 20.25 -0.86 -10.40
N GLU A 312 20.77 -1.27 -11.57
CA GLU A 312 22.17 -1.02 -11.92
C GLU A 312 22.50 0.48 -11.92
N GLU A 313 21.52 1.31 -12.28
CA GLU A 313 21.64 2.76 -12.35
C GLU A 313 21.78 3.38 -10.95
N ASP A 314 21.01 2.88 -9.98
CA ASP A 314 21.14 3.27 -8.56
C ASP A 314 22.49 2.86 -7.99
N ILE A 315 22.95 1.64 -8.30
CA ILE A 315 24.28 1.16 -7.89
C ILE A 315 25.37 2.01 -8.52
N ARG A 316 25.26 2.36 -9.81
CA ARG A 316 26.19 3.26 -10.49
C ARG A 316 26.23 4.63 -9.81
N ALA A 317 25.08 5.21 -9.49
CA ALA A 317 25.00 6.48 -8.78
C ALA A 317 25.66 6.42 -7.39
N ALA A 318 25.47 5.33 -6.64
CA ALA A 318 26.08 5.15 -5.33
C ALA A 318 27.59 4.96 -5.40
N VAL A 319 28.10 4.16 -6.35
CA VAL A 319 29.54 3.99 -6.54
C VAL A 319 30.18 5.31 -6.98
N GLN A 320 29.53 6.06 -7.87
CA GLN A 320 29.97 7.40 -8.27
C GLN A 320 30.07 8.35 -7.06
N TYR A 321 29.04 8.38 -6.21
CA TYR A 321 29.05 9.16 -4.97
C TYR A 321 30.25 8.81 -4.07
N MET A 322 30.56 7.52 -3.90
CA MET A 322 31.71 7.07 -3.09
C MET A 322 33.06 7.46 -3.70
N VAL A 323 33.17 7.34 -5.02
CA VAL A 323 34.37 7.73 -5.77
C VAL A 323 34.60 9.24 -5.70
N ASP A 324 33.54 10.04 -5.83
CA ASP A 324 33.65 11.52 -5.78
C ASP A 324 34.09 12.02 -4.41
N HIS A 325 33.71 11.33 -3.35
CA HIS A 325 34.18 11.64 -1.99
C HIS A 325 35.59 11.12 -1.70
N ALA A 326 36.16 10.28 -2.56
CA ALA A 326 37.48 9.69 -2.40
C ALA A 326 38.53 10.22 -3.42
N LYS A 327 38.16 11.22 -4.21
CA LYS A 327 39.09 12.00 -5.06
C LYS A 327 39.76 13.11 -4.27
#